data_AF-Q8VWY2-F1
#
_entry.id   AF-Q8VWY2-F1
#
_cell.length_a   1.000
_cell.length_b   1.000
_cell.length_c   1.000
_cell.angle_alpha   90.00
_cell.angle_beta   90.00
_cell.angle_gamma   90.00
#
_symmetry.space_group_name_H-M   'P 1'
#
loop_
_entity.id
_entity.type
_entity.pdbx_description
1 polymer ?
#
loop_
_entity_poly.entity_id
_entity_poly.type
_entity_poly.pdbx_seq_one_letter_code
_entity_poly.pdbx_strand_id
1 'polypeptide(L)'
;MKLSATTIWVLRWCMMMVVVVAVAVVPPSLAVVEDEEMIENLRYTTVTFELTNGVTGYSSFMTRLRNAVEAPTRACGLQSTRSTPLPGAEYIHVDLKISNTQWVTLGIDVKDFYVWGYQDNVRYNGNYRASFLNDAPQAAKNNLFRGSTIRTTRFGGNYNSLEPAAGITRRNLVLGIQNLDGAIRTVYGKQESELNKGNAEARFFLIAIQMVAEAARFKFMEEAIVRNDNTPDFKRKMVAFQNDWDPISTAIHRAEAATPKCTRITPTLVISNTEYRQEVNTVAEIKDDMGLLKYRSTTLSSIASSILDDDEFLESALI
;
A
#
# COMPACT_ATOMS: atom_id res chain seq x y z
N MET A 1 -20.70 60.52 64.41
CA MET A 1 -21.07 60.03 65.76
C MET A 1 -21.56 58.61 65.61
N LYS A 2 -20.79 57.61 66.09
CA LYS A 2 -21.07 56.85 67.35
C LYS A 2 -22.50 56.30 67.33
N LEU A 3 -22.80 55.00 67.32
CA LEU A 3 -22.33 53.81 68.07
C LEU A 3 -22.97 52.57 67.38
N SER A 4 -22.28 51.49 67.00
CA SER A 4 -21.95 50.27 67.80
C SER A 4 -22.86 49.95 68.99
N ALA A 5 -23.70 48.91 68.87
CA ALA A 5 -23.70 47.73 69.77
C ALA A 5 -24.91 46.82 69.46
N THR A 6 -24.75 45.53 69.11
CA THR A 6 -24.70 44.35 70.02
C THR A 6 -25.98 44.23 70.88
N THR A 7 -26.74 43.13 70.99
CA THR A 7 -26.43 41.71 71.27
C THR A 7 -27.80 41.01 71.48
N ILE A 8 -28.03 39.73 71.13
CA ILE A 8 -28.22 38.57 72.06
C ILE A 8 -28.93 37.48 71.22
N TRP A 9 -28.30 36.33 70.89
CA TRP A 9 -28.28 35.06 71.67
C TRP A 9 -29.72 34.47 71.77
N VAL A 10 -30.10 33.24 71.37
CA VAL A 10 -29.49 31.89 71.40
C VAL A 10 -30.38 30.95 70.57
N LEU A 11 -29.81 29.81 70.16
CA LEU A 11 -30.44 28.51 69.83
C LEU A 11 -30.46 28.18 68.33
N ARG A 12 -29.41 27.54 67.79
CA ARG A 12 -29.09 26.09 67.86
C ARG A 12 -29.66 25.35 66.64
N TRP A 13 -28.82 25.27 65.61
CA TRP A 13 -28.58 24.11 64.73
C TRP A 13 -29.78 23.49 63.98
N CYS A 14 -29.85 23.70 62.65
CA CYS A 14 -29.54 22.68 61.64
C CYS A 14 -30.02 23.11 60.23
N MET A 15 -29.08 23.04 59.28
CA MET A 15 -29.24 22.97 57.82
C MET A 15 -29.97 24.12 57.10
N MET A 16 -29.15 25.07 56.62
CA MET A 16 -29.42 25.83 55.40
C MET A 16 -29.51 24.88 54.18
N MET A 17 -30.65 24.91 53.50
CA MET A 17 -30.80 24.53 52.09
C MET A 17 -31.53 25.69 51.41
N VAL A 18 -30.77 26.73 51.03
CA VAL A 18 -31.27 27.78 50.13
C VAL A 18 -30.88 27.35 48.72
N VAL A 19 -31.87 26.88 47.97
CA VAL A 19 -31.78 26.60 46.54
C VAL A 19 -31.62 27.93 45.81
N VAL A 20 -30.39 28.25 45.41
CA VAL A 20 -30.10 29.36 44.49
C VAL A 20 -30.20 28.79 43.07
N VAL A 21 -31.26 29.18 42.35
CA VAL A 21 -31.37 28.96 40.91
C VAL A 21 -30.44 29.97 40.23
N ALA A 22 -29.22 29.53 39.91
CA ALA A 22 -28.31 30.26 39.04
C ALA A 22 -28.59 29.82 37.59
N VAL A 23 -29.17 30.72 36.80
CA VAL A 23 -29.20 30.61 35.34
C VAL A 23 -27.77 30.83 34.85
N ALA A 24 -27.06 29.75 34.57
CA ALA A 24 -25.77 29.81 33.90
C ALA A 24 -26.00 30.08 32.40
N VAL A 25 -25.62 31.27 31.96
CA VAL A 25 -25.40 31.60 30.55
C VAL A 25 -24.22 30.75 30.10
N VAL A 26 -24.50 29.67 29.37
CA VAL A 26 -23.47 28.83 28.74
C VAL A 26 -22.93 29.61 27.53
N PRO A 27 -21.62 29.85 27.42
CA PRO A 27 -21.05 30.45 26.21
C PRO A 27 -21.22 29.49 25.02
N PRO A 28 -21.51 29.98 23.80
CA PRO A 28 -21.46 29.14 22.61
C PRO A 28 -19.99 28.99 22.21
N SER A 29 -19.30 28.01 22.79
CA SER A 29 -17.94 27.66 22.36
C SER A 29 -17.70 26.16 22.52
N LEU A 30 -18.38 25.34 21.70
CA LEU A 30 -18.05 23.92 21.56
C LEU A 30 -18.71 23.36 20.29
N ALA A 31 -18.14 23.69 19.13
CA ALA A 31 -18.43 23.02 17.86
C ALA A 31 -17.27 23.10 16.86
N VAL A 32 -16.02 23.27 17.32
CA VAL A 32 -14.83 23.36 16.44
C VAL A 32 -13.66 22.48 16.94
N VAL A 33 -13.90 21.50 17.83
CA VAL A 33 -12.81 20.67 18.37
C VAL A 33 -12.96 19.18 18.06
N GLU A 34 -14.06 18.74 17.47
CA GLU A 34 -14.23 17.31 17.12
C GLU A 34 -13.62 16.91 15.77
N ASP A 35 -13.26 17.86 14.90
CA ASP A 35 -12.66 17.56 13.60
C ASP A 35 -11.12 17.44 13.65
N GLU A 36 -10.43 18.07 14.61
CA GLU A 36 -8.97 17.99 14.70
C GLU A 36 -8.47 16.71 15.39
N GLU A 37 -9.19 16.16 16.38
CA GLU A 37 -8.81 14.88 17.02
C GLU A 37 -9.11 13.66 16.14
N MET A 38 -10.09 13.73 15.23
CA MET A 38 -10.34 12.65 14.26
C MET A 38 -9.22 12.52 13.22
N ILE A 39 -8.49 13.60 12.96
CA ILE A 39 -7.43 13.66 11.97
C ILE A 39 -6.10 13.07 12.52
N GLU A 40 -5.94 12.89 13.82
CA GLU A 40 -4.73 12.29 14.42
C GLU A 40 -4.67 10.75 14.41
N ASN A 41 -5.77 10.05 14.10
CA ASN A 41 -5.85 8.59 14.23
C ASN A 41 -6.20 7.79 12.96
N LEU A 42 -6.00 8.36 11.77
CA LEU A 42 -5.98 7.57 10.53
C LEU A 42 -4.70 6.72 10.47
N ARG A 43 -4.64 5.67 11.28
CA ARG A 43 -3.63 4.63 11.17
C ARG A 43 -4.09 3.66 10.10
N TYR A 44 -3.44 3.73 8.93
CA TYR A 44 -3.60 2.72 7.92
C TYR A 44 -3.31 1.33 8.49
N THR A 45 -4.01 0.33 7.97
CA THR A 45 -3.77 -1.07 8.34
C THR A 45 -2.30 -1.39 8.11
N THR A 46 -1.65 -2.04 9.08
CA THR A 46 -0.25 -2.47 8.95
C THR A 46 -0.19 -3.98 8.89
N VAL A 47 0.50 -4.51 7.88
CA VAL A 47 0.84 -5.93 7.77
C VAL A 47 2.34 -6.10 7.91
N THR A 48 2.76 -6.89 8.89
CA THR A 48 4.17 -7.07 9.20
C THR A 48 4.73 -8.38 8.62
N PHE A 49 5.94 -8.27 8.08
CA PHE A 49 6.83 -9.39 7.81
C PHE A 49 8.11 -9.27 8.64
N GLU A 50 8.27 -10.17 9.60
CA GLU A 50 9.53 -10.39 10.32
C GLU A 50 10.42 -11.29 9.46
N LEU A 51 11.53 -10.75 8.93
CA LEU A 51 12.40 -11.50 8.01
C LEU A 51 13.04 -12.72 8.68
N THR A 52 13.17 -12.70 10.01
CA THR A 52 13.64 -13.83 10.83
C THR A 52 12.73 -15.05 10.75
N ASN A 53 11.45 -14.88 10.35
CA ASN A 53 10.54 -16.01 10.14
C ASN A 53 10.81 -16.76 8.82
N GLY A 54 11.71 -16.25 7.98
CA GLY A 54 12.14 -16.89 6.74
C GLY A 54 11.00 -17.20 5.76
N VAL A 55 11.19 -18.26 4.97
CA VAL A 55 10.23 -18.67 3.93
C VAL A 55 8.89 -19.12 4.49
N THR A 56 8.87 -19.75 5.68
CA THR A 56 7.63 -20.18 6.34
C THR A 56 6.76 -18.99 6.74
N GLY A 57 7.38 -17.92 7.27
CA GLY A 57 6.68 -16.69 7.60
C GLY A 57 6.19 -15.92 6.37
N TYR A 58 6.87 -16.07 5.23
CA TYR A 58 6.62 -15.32 4.02
C TYR A 58 5.25 -15.63 3.38
N SER A 59 4.87 -16.91 3.27
CA SER A 59 3.53 -17.25 2.73
C SER A 59 2.39 -16.81 3.64
N SER A 60 2.60 -16.90 4.96
CA SER A 60 1.64 -16.37 5.93
C SER A 60 1.51 -14.85 5.82
N PHE A 61 2.62 -14.16 5.57
CA PHE A 61 2.65 -12.72 5.29
C PHE A 61 1.88 -12.37 4.01
N MET A 62 2.13 -13.06 2.89
CA MET A 62 1.40 -12.86 1.64
C MET A 62 -0.11 -13.06 1.81
N THR A 63 -0.51 -14.09 2.56
CA THR A 63 -1.93 -14.35 2.86
C THR A 63 -2.56 -13.19 3.63
N ARG A 64 -1.92 -12.73 4.71
CA ARG A 64 -2.42 -11.56 5.48
C ARG A 64 -2.50 -10.31 4.63
N LEU A 65 -1.49 -10.08 3.79
CA LEU A 65 -1.42 -8.91 2.92
C LEU A 65 -2.56 -8.89 1.90
N ARG A 66 -2.80 -9.99 1.19
CA ARG A 66 -3.94 -10.10 0.25
C ARG A 66 -5.27 -9.91 0.95
N ASN A 67 -5.47 -10.52 2.12
CA ASN A 67 -6.70 -10.39 2.90
C ASN A 67 -6.96 -8.95 3.36
N ALA A 68 -5.90 -8.20 3.68
CA ALA A 68 -6.04 -6.82 4.15
C ALA A 68 -6.53 -5.84 3.06
N VAL A 69 -6.29 -6.15 1.78
CA VAL A 69 -6.69 -5.31 0.63
C VAL A 69 -7.85 -5.88 -0.17
N GLU A 70 -8.35 -7.05 0.21
CA GLU A 70 -9.42 -7.73 -0.50
C GLU A 70 -10.71 -6.88 -0.55
N ALA A 71 -11.25 -6.75 -1.75
CA ALA A 71 -12.57 -6.20 -1.99
C ALA A 71 -13.69 -7.19 -1.59
N PRO A 72 -14.90 -6.69 -1.25
CA PRO A 72 -16.03 -7.55 -0.88
C PRO A 72 -16.45 -8.54 -1.98
N THR A 73 -16.11 -8.25 -3.24
CA THR A 73 -16.48 -9.05 -4.40
C THR A 73 -15.27 -9.73 -5.02
N ARG A 74 -15.47 -10.96 -5.50
CA ARG A 74 -14.48 -11.76 -6.21
C ARG A 74 -14.89 -11.95 -7.67
N ALA A 75 -13.95 -11.85 -8.60
CA ALA A 75 -14.18 -12.20 -10.00
C ALA A 75 -13.68 -13.63 -10.24
N CYS A 76 -14.54 -14.52 -10.73
CA CYS A 76 -14.22 -15.93 -10.93
C CYS A 76 -13.64 -16.63 -9.69
N GLY A 77 -14.09 -16.22 -8.50
CA GLY A 77 -13.62 -16.76 -7.21
C GLY A 77 -12.25 -16.21 -6.75
N LEU A 78 -11.62 -15.31 -7.50
CA LEU A 78 -10.34 -14.70 -7.17
C LEU A 78 -10.50 -13.39 -6.41
N GLN A 79 -9.61 -13.14 -5.45
CA GLN A 79 -9.53 -11.88 -4.70
C GLN A 79 -9.22 -10.73 -5.66
N SER A 80 -9.77 -9.55 -5.39
CA SER A 80 -9.48 -8.32 -6.14
C SER A 80 -9.22 -7.15 -5.19
N THR A 81 -8.46 -6.16 -5.67
CA THR A 81 -8.30 -4.84 -5.03
C THR A 81 -9.62 -4.07 -5.01
N ARG A 82 -9.68 -2.96 -4.27
CA ARG A 82 -10.86 -2.10 -4.17
C ARG A 82 -10.82 -0.98 -5.22
N SER A 83 -11.95 -0.73 -5.88
CA SER A 83 -12.08 0.38 -6.83
C SER A 83 -12.02 1.74 -6.15
N THR A 84 -12.71 1.83 -5.02
CA THR A 84 -12.86 3.02 -4.19
C THR A 84 -12.56 2.59 -2.76
N PRO A 85 -11.34 2.80 -2.27
CA PRO A 85 -11.05 2.56 -0.86
C PRO A 85 -11.95 3.47 0.01
N LEU A 86 -12.28 2.99 1.21
CA LEU A 86 -12.98 3.82 2.20
C LEU A 86 -12.06 4.97 2.61
N PRO A 87 -12.60 6.15 2.98
CA PRO A 87 -11.80 7.21 3.59
C PRO A 87 -10.96 6.67 4.75
N GLY A 88 -9.65 6.90 4.72
CA GLY A 88 -8.72 6.37 5.73
C GLY A 88 -8.24 4.92 5.49
N ALA A 89 -8.63 4.30 4.37
CA ALA A 89 -8.20 2.97 3.94
C ALA A 89 -7.66 2.97 2.50
N GLU A 90 -7.25 4.13 1.99
CA GLU A 90 -6.67 4.30 0.66
C GLU A 90 -5.29 3.67 0.55
N TYR A 91 -4.60 3.57 1.68
CA TYR A 91 -3.28 2.98 1.76
C TYR A 91 -3.22 1.87 2.80
N ILE A 92 -2.22 1.02 2.63
CA ILE A 92 -1.81 0.02 3.60
C ILE A 92 -0.31 0.16 3.88
N HIS A 93 0.07 -0.03 5.13
CA HIS A 93 1.45 -0.09 5.54
C HIS A 93 1.95 -1.54 5.54
N VAL A 94 3.18 -1.73 5.06
CA VAL A 94 3.87 -3.02 5.17
C VAL A 94 5.18 -2.83 5.92
N ASP A 95 5.27 -3.40 7.12
CA ASP A 95 6.51 -3.39 7.90
C ASP A 95 7.40 -4.55 7.47
N LEU A 96 8.58 -4.23 6.95
CA LEU A 96 9.65 -5.18 6.66
C LEU A 96 10.72 -5.10 7.74
N LYS A 97 10.66 -6.03 8.70
CA LYS A 97 11.48 -5.99 9.91
C LYS A 97 12.67 -6.94 9.81
N ILE A 98 13.87 -6.36 9.91
CA ILE A 98 15.12 -7.12 10.03
C ILE A 98 15.43 -7.46 11.50
N SER A 99 14.84 -6.72 12.45
CA SER A 99 14.84 -7.03 13.88
C SER A 99 13.68 -6.30 14.59
N ASN A 100 13.51 -6.56 15.89
CA ASN A 100 12.54 -5.84 16.73
C ASN A 100 12.78 -4.33 16.84
N THR A 101 13.95 -3.83 16.44
CA THR A 101 14.33 -2.42 16.53
C THR A 101 14.63 -1.78 15.18
N GLN A 102 14.74 -2.58 14.11
CA GLN A 102 15.15 -2.11 12.79
C GLN A 102 14.18 -2.58 11.72
N TRP A 103 13.52 -1.64 11.05
CA TRP A 103 12.58 -1.92 9.97
C TRP A 103 12.33 -0.72 9.08
N VAL A 104 11.77 -1.01 7.91
CA VAL A 104 11.19 -0.04 6.99
C VAL A 104 9.72 -0.35 6.79
N THR A 105 8.90 0.69 6.71
CA THR A 105 7.47 0.60 6.44
C THR A 105 7.23 1.07 5.01
N LEU A 106 6.73 0.20 4.13
CA LEU A 106 6.28 0.56 2.79
C LEU A 106 4.87 1.16 2.84
N GLY A 107 4.61 2.16 2.00
CA GLY A 107 3.29 2.73 1.79
C GLY A 107 2.74 2.27 0.45
N ILE A 108 1.65 1.50 0.48
CA ILE A 108 1.08 0.85 -0.71
C ILE A 108 -0.35 1.36 -0.93
N ASP A 109 -0.68 1.76 -2.16
CA ASP A 109 -2.03 2.13 -2.55
C ASP A 109 -2.90 0.88 -2.72
N VAL A 110 -4.03 0.83 -2.04
CA VAL A 110 -4.92 -0.35 -2.02
C VAL A 110 -5.61 -0.57 -3.37
N LYS A 111 -5.71 0.47 -4.23
CA LYS A 111 -6.46 0.40 -5.49
C LYS A 111 -5.71 -0.34 -6.61
N ASP A 112 -4.40 -0.14 -6.69
CA ASP A 112 -3.52 -0.66 -7.75
C ASP A 112 -2.32 -1.41 -7.19
N PHE A 113 -2.21 -1.48 -5.87
CA PHE A 113 -1.14 -2.16 -5.15
C PHE A 113 0.24 -1.57 -5.44
N TYR A 114 0.32 -0.28 -5.79
CA TYR A 114 1.58 0.41 -6.07
C TYR A 114 2.25 0.85 -4.78
N VAL A 115 3.55 0.59 -4.67
CA VAL A 115 4.39 1.11 -3.58
C VAL A 115 4.77 2.54 -3.93
N TRP A 116 4.38 3.51 -3.12
CA TRP A 116 4.67 4.93 -3.38
C TRP A 116 5.85 5.50 -2.60
N GLY A 117 6.26 4.81 -1.54
CA GLY A 117 7.38 5.22 -0.73
C GLY A 117 7.62 4.29 0.44
N TYR A 118 8.62 4.64 1.25
CA TYR A 118 8.87 3.99 2.53
C TYR A 118 9.29 4.99 3.59
N GLN A 119 9.14 4.59 4.85
CA GLN A 119 9.69 5.27 6.02
C GLN A 119 10.56 4.28 6.79
N ASP A 120 11.79 4.64 7.13
CA ASP A 120 12.59 3.85 8.08
C ASP A 120 12.24 4.22 9.53
N ASN A 121 12.32 3.25 10.45
CA ASN A 121 12.07 3.51 11.87
C ASN A 121 13.28 4.17 12.55
N VAL A 122 13.71 5.30 12.01
CA VAL A 122 14.79 6.14 12.54
C VAL A 122 14.32 7.58 12.58
N ARG A 123 14.60 8.28 13.68
CA ARG A 123 14.32 9.71 13.80
C ARG A 123 15.58 10.51 13.47
N TYR A 124 15.46 11.42 12.52
CA TYR A 124 16.47 12.37 12.10
C TYR A 124 16.04 13.75 12.62
N ASN A 125 16.81 14.34 13.54
CA ASN A 125 16.48 15.61 14.18
C ASN A 125 15.07 15.63 14.80
N GLY A 126 14.67 14.53 15.46
CA GLY A 126 13.39 14.39 16.15
C GLY A 126 12.24 13.84 15.30
N ASN A 127 12.35 13.84 13.98
CA ASN A 127 11.28 13.42 13.05
C ASN A 127 11.65 12.16 12.28
N TYR A 128 10.67 11.33 11.95
CA TYR A 128 10.86 10.27 10.96
C TYR A 128 11.05 10.87 9.56
N ARG A 129 11.59 10.08 8.63
CA ARG A 129 11.75 10.50 7.23
C ARG A 129 11.00 9.55 6.32
N ALA A 130 10.16 10.11 5.45
CA ALA A 130 9.44 9.40 4.42
C ALA A 130 10.10 9.65 3.06
N SER A 131 10.47 8.58 2.37
CA SER A 131 11.09 8.56 1.06
C SER A 131 10.04 8.20 0.02
N PHE A 132 9.57 9.18 -0.75
CA PHE A 132 8.60 8.97 -1.81
C PHE A 132 9.29 8.84 -3.16
N LEU A 133 8.76 7.98 -4.03
CA LEU A 133 9.15 7.91 -5.42
C LEU A 133 8.81 9.23 -6.13
N ASN A 134 9.57 9.60 -7.16
CA ASN A 134 9.43 10.91 -7.80
C ASN A 134 8.04 11.14 -8.42
N ASP A 135 7.46 10.07 -8.95
CA ASP A 135 6.13 10.00 -9.55
C ASP A 135 5.03 9.65 -8.53
N ALA A 136 5.33 9.62 -7.23
CA ALA A 136 4.31 9.40 -6.22
C ALA A 136 3.27 10.54 -6.25
N PRO A 137 1.96 10.22 -6.30
CA PRO A 137 0.92 11.23 -6.39
C PRO A 137 0.88 12.10 -5.14
N GLN A 138 0.46 13.36 -5.27
CA GLN A 138 0.41 14.29 -4.13
C GLN A 138 -0.49 13.77 -3.00
N ALA A 139 -1.57 13.05 -3.34
CA ALA A 139 -2.42 12.37 -2.36
C ALA A 139 -1.62 11.36 -1.50
N ALA A 140 -0.69 10.61 -2.10
CA ALA A 140 0.18 9.70 -1.34
C ALA A 140 1.11 10.48 -0.42
N LYS A 141 1.75 11.55 -0.91
CA LYS A 141 2.66 12.39 -0.11
C LYS A 141 1.96 13.09 1.07
N ASN A 142 0.68 13.45 0.92
CA ASN A 142 -0.11 14.11 1.96
C ASN A 142 -0.61 13.14 3.02
N ASN A 143 -0.91 11.90 2.64
CA ASN A 143 -1.63 10.96 3.48
C ASN A 143 -0.75 9.86 4.08
N LEU A 144 0.22 9.33 3.33
CA LEU A 144 1.17 8.35 3.86
C LEU A 144 2.18 9.05 4.78
N PHE A 145 2.55 8.37 5.87
CA PHE A 145 3.65 8.78 6.75
C PHE A 145 3.51 10.20 7.33
N ARG A 146 2.29 10.59 7.74
CA ARG A 146 2.01 11.92 8.31
C ARG A 146 2.93 12.23 9.49
N GLY A 147 3.45 13.46 9.51
CA GLY A 147 4.41 13.93 10.52
C GLY A 147 5.88 13.62 10.21
N SER A 148 6.17 12.88 9.15
CA SER A 148 7.54 12.66 8.68
C SER A 148 8.06 13.80 7.82
N THR A 149 9.37 14.04 7.87
CA THR A 149 10.06 14.85 6.88
C THR A 149 10.00 14.14 5.53
N ILE A 150 9.46 14.81 4.53
CA ILE A 150 9.30 14.25 3.18
C ILE A 150 10.59 14.44 2.39
N ARG A 151 11.09 13.35 1.80
CA ARG A 151 12.12 13.34 0.76
C ARG A 151 11.54 12.67 -0.48
N THR A 152 11.89 13.19 -1.66
CA THR A 152 11.52 12.58 -2.94
C THR A 152 12.78 12.04 -3.62
N THR A 153 12.71 10.83 -4.17
CA THR A 153 13.81 10.22 -4.92
C THR A 153 14.00 10.92 -6.29
N ARG A 154 15.09 10.62 -6.99
CA ARG A 154 15.36 11.14 -8.35
C ARG A 154 14.80 10.25 -9.47
N PHE A 155 14.07 9.20 -9.11
CA PHE A 155 13.55 8.17 -10.02
C PHE A 155 12.10 7.84 -9.66
N GLY A 156 11.31 7.45 -10.65
CA GLY A 156 9.93 7.00 -10.46
C GLY A 156 9.83 5.54 -9.99
N GLY A 157 8.61 5.13 -9.68
CA GLY A 157 8.24 3.78 -9.22
C GLY A 157 8.02 2.76 -10.31
N ASN A 158 7.87 3.20 -11.57
CA ASN A 158 7.75 2.28 -12.69
C ASN A 158 9.10 1.60 -13.01
N TYR A 159 9.05 0.38 -13.57
CA TYR A 159 10.25 -0.39 -13.84
C TYR A 159 11.20 0.25 -14.86
N ASN A 160 10.67 1.04 -15.82
CA ASN A 160 11.50 1.78 -16.78
C ASN A 160 12.34 2.86 -16.11
N SER A 161 11.92 3.39 -14.97
CA SER A 161 12.71 4.30 -14.15
C SER A 161 13.58 3.59 -13.12
N LEU A 162 13.08 2.52 -12.50
CA LEU A 162 13.78 1.82 -11.41
C LEU A 162 14.98 1.01 -11.89
N GLU A 163 14.87 0.28 -13.01
CA GLU A 163 15.95 -0.57 -13.50
C GLU A 163 17.22 0.21 -13.89
N PRO A 164 17.13 1.34 -14.63
CA PRO A 164 18.31 2.17 -14.91
C PRO A 164 18.89 2.79 -13.65
N ALA A 165 18.04 3.30 -12.74
CA ALA A 165 18.51 3.89 -11.48
C ALA A 165 19.25 2.86 -10.61
N ALA A 166 18.74 1.63 -10.55
CA ALA A 166 19.35 0.51 -9.84
C ALA A 166 20.56 -0.10 -10.56
N GLY A 167 20.78 0.24 -11.84
CA GLY A 167 21.84 -0.34 -12.67
C GLY A 167 21.67 -1.85 -12.89
N ILE A 168 20.45 -2.37 -12.73
CA ILE A 168 20.15 -3.81 -12.85
C ILE A 168 18.68 -4.01 -13.26
N THR A 169 18.47 -4.91 -14.21
CA THR A 169 17.12 -5.30 -14.66
C THR A 169 16.48 -6.32 -13.71
N ARG A 170 15.16 -6.40 -13.68
CA ARG A 170 14.42 -7.45 -12.95
C ARG A 170 14.84 -8.88 -13.31
N ARG A 171 15.23 -9.13 -14.57
CA ARG A 171 15.72 -10.43 -15.04
C ARG A 171 16.99 -10.89 -14.33
N ASN A 172 17.89 -9.95 -14.02
CA ASN A 172 19.20 -10.23 -13.42
C ASN A 172 19.20 -10.05 -11.89
N LEU A 173 18.13 -9.50 -11.33
CA LEU A 173 18.00 -9.26 -9.90
C LEU A 173 17.62 -10.55 -9.18
N VAL A 174 18.50 -11.03 -8.29
CA VAL A 174 18.23 -12.20 -7.45
C VAL A 174 17.26 -11.82 -6.33
N LEU A 175 16.12 -12.51 -6.26
CA LEU A 175 15.10 -12.34 -5.23
C LEU A 175 15.28 -13.41 -4.15
N GLY A 176 14.90 -13.08 -2.92
CA GLY A 176 15.00 -13.99 -1.76
C GLY A 176 15.11 -13.22 -0.45
N ILE A 177 14.75 -13.86 0.66
CA ILE A 177 14.65 -13.21 1.98
C ILE A 177 15.99 -12.57 2.39
N GLN A 178 17.12 -13.22 2.12
CA GLN A 178 18.45 -12.66 2.40
C GLN A 178 18.76 -11.40 1.57
N ASN A 179 18.37 -11.38 0.30
CA ASN A 179 18.56 -10.20 -0.54
C ASN A 179 17.61 -9.06 -0.14
N LEU A 180 16.41 -9.38 0.35
CA LEU A 180 15.51 -8.39 0.94
C LEU A 180 16.10 -7.79 2.22
N ASP A 181 16.64 -8.62 3.13
CA ASP A 181 17.34 -8.13 4.34
C ASP A 181 18.49 -7.19 3.96
N GLY A 182 19.36 -7.64 3.05
CA GLY A 182 20.48 -6.83 2.56
C GLY A 182 20.02 -5.51 1.95
N ALA A 183 18.94 -5.52 1.16
CA ALA A 183 18.37 -4.33 0.56
C ALA A 183 17.73 -3.37 1.56
N ILE A 184 17.08 -3.88 2.61
CA ILE A 184 16.57 -3.02 3.70
C ILE A 184 17.73 -2.30 4.40
N ARG A 185 18.84 -3.01 4.64
CA ARG A 185 20.04 -2.43 5.27
C ARG A 185 20.73 -1.36 4.43
N THR A 186 20.52 -1.33 3.10
CA THR A 186 21.09 -0.26 2.27
C THR A 186 20.33 1.07 2.37
N VAL A 187 19.12 1.08 2.95
CA VAL A 187 18.31 2.28 3.12
C VAL A 187 18.05 2.64 4.59
N TYR A 188 17.94 1.65 5.48
CA TYR A 188 17.67 1.86 6.89
C TYR A 188 18.79 2.67 7.58
N GLY A 189 18.43 3.77 8.24
CA GLY A 189 19.39 4.58 9.00
C GLY A 189 20.39 5.36 8.15
N LYS A 190 20.19 5.42 6.83
CA LYS A 190 21.13 6.11 5.92
C LYS A 190 20.91 7.61 5.89
N GLN A 191 21.99 8.36 5.80
CA GLN A 191 21.91 9.81 5.61
C GLN A 191 21.39 10.16 4.21
N GLU A 192 20.78 11.32 4.03
CA GLU A 192 20.25 11.72 2.73
C GLU A 192 21.33 11.80 1.65
N SER A 193 22.56 12.20 2.02
CA SER A 193 23.71 12.21 1.11
C SER A 193 24.05 10.82 0.56
N GLU A 194 23.83 9.75 1.33
CA GLU A 194 24.00 8.37 0.87
C GLU A 194 22.84 7.96 -0.04
N LEU A 195 21.60 8.25 0.35
CA LEU A 195 20.39 7.91 -0.41
C LEU A 195 20.33 8.65 -1.76
N ASN A 196 20.82 9.89 -1.82
CA ASN A 196 20.84 10.71 -3.03
C ASN A 196 21.76 10.15 -4.14
N LYS A 197 22.60 9.15 -3.85
CA LYS A 197 23.28 8.34 -4.88
C LYS A 197 22.29 7.51 -5.71
N GLY A 198 21.11 7.24 -5.16
CA GLY A 198 19.96 6.62 -5.82
C GLY A 198 20.08 5.11 -6.06
N ASN A 199 21.25 4.61 -6.44
CA ASN A 199 21.41 3.24 -6.92
C ASN A 199 20.96 2.16 -5.93
N ALA A 200 21.46 2.20 -4.69
CA ALA A 200 21.12 1.22 -3.67
C ALA A 200 19.65 1.32 -3.22
N GLU A 201 19.07 2.53 -3.27
CA GLU A 201 17.68 2.78 -2.92
C GLU A 201 16.73 2.30 -4.02
N ALA A 202 17.04 2.55 -5.29
CA ALA A 202 16.30 2.01 -6.43
C ALA A 202 16.32 0.48 -6.42
N ARG A 203 17.47 -0.13 -6.08
CA ARG A 203 17.58 -1.58 -5.91
C ARG A 203 16.72 -2.10 -4.74
N PHE A 204 16.64 -1.35 -3.63
CA PHE A 204 15.70 -1.66 -2.55
C PHE A 204 14.25 -1.67 -3.04
N PHE A 205 13.81 -0.63 -3.74
CA PHE A 205 12.46 -0.58 -4.31
C PHE A 205 12.20 -1.75 -5.27
N LEU A 206 13.14 -2.07 -6.18
CA LEU A 206 12.99 -3.20 -7.09
C LEU A 206 12.79 -4.54 -6.37
N ILE A 207 13.53 -4.79 -5.29
CA ILE A 207 13.40 -6.03 -4.51
C ILE A 207 12.09 -6.00 -3.72
N ALA A 208 11.80 -4.90 -3.02
CA ALA A 208 10.62 -4.75 -2.19
C ALA A 208 9.32 -4.85 -3.00
N ILE A 209 9.23 -4.17 -4.14
CA ILE A 209 8.06 -4.24 -5.03
C ILE A 209 7.84 -5.68 -5.52
N GLN A 210 8.89 -6.35 -6.01
CA GLN A 210 8.75 -7.72 -6.51
C GLN A 210 8.41 -8.74 -5.41
N MET A 211 8.97 -8.57 -4.22
CA MET A 211 8.76 -9.50 -3.10
C MET A 211 7.54 -9.16 -2.24
N VAL A 212 6.88 -8.03 -2.46
CA VAL A 212 5.67 -7.64 -1.71
C VAL A 212 4.51 -7.45 -2.66
N ALA A 213 4.59 -6.47 -3.56
CA ALA A 213 3.51 -6.12 -4.47
C ALA A 213 3.25 -7.25 -5.48
N GLU A 214 4.28 -7.66 -6.21
CA GLU A 214 4.12 -8.65 -7.28
C GLU A 214 3.83 -10.06 -6.74
N ALA A 215 4.47 -10.45 -5.64
CA ALA A 215 4.17 -11.71 -4.98
C ALA A 215 2.74 -11.77 -4.43
N ALA A 216 2.16 -10.65 -3.97
CA ALA A 216 0.74 -10.62 -3.60
C ALA A 216 -0.17 -10.74 -4.84
N ARG A 217 0.20 -10.10 -5.96
CA ARG A 217 -0.55 -10.20 -7.23
C ARG A 217 -0.51 -11.59 -7.83
N PHE A 218 0.62 -12.29 -7.74
CA PHE A 218 0.87 -13.57 -8.40
C PHE A 218 1.36 -14.65 -7.43
N LYS A 219 0.56 -15.71 -7.26
CA LYS A 219 0.92 -16.84 -6.39
C LYS A 219 2.16 -17.57 -6.87
N PHE A 220 2.34 -17.75 -8.18
CA PHE A 220 3.54 -18.42 -8.69
C PHE A 220 4.83 -17.66 -8.33
N MET A 221 4.78 -16.33 -8.18
CA MET A 221 5.91 -15.54 -7.71
C MET A 221 6.18 -15.74 -6.22
N GLU A 222 5.13 -15.74 -5.39
CA GLU A 222 5.27 -16.12 -3.97
C GLU A 222 5.94 -17.48 -3.85
N GLU A 223 5.45 -18.47 -4.58
CA GLU A 223 5.99 -19.83 -4.54
C GLU A 223 7.44 -19.92 -5.03
N ALA A 224 7.79 -19.19 -6.09
CA ALA A 224 9.16 -19.11 -6.58
C ALA A 224 10.09 -18.53 -5.50
N ILE A 225 9.66 -17.49 -4.77
CA ILE A 225 10.43 -16.92 -3.66
C ILE A 225 10.60 -17.93 -2.52
N VAL A 226 9.54 -18.67 -2.17
CA VAL A 226 9.60 -19.74 -1.15
C VAL A 226 10.57 -20.84 -1.54
N ARG A 227 10.60 -21.22 -2.83
CA ARG A 227 11.51 -22.23 -3.39
C ARG A 227 12.90 -21.67 -3.71
N ASN A 228 13.13 -20.37 -3.51
CA ASN A 228 14.34 -19.66 -3.93
C ASN A 228 14.66 -19.82 -5.43
N ASP A 229 13.64 -19.93 -6.27
CA ASP A 229 13.76 -20.04 -7.72
C ASP A 229 14.12 -18.69 -8.33
N ASN A 230 15.31 -18.63 -8.91
CA ASN A 230 15.81 -17.48 -9.67
C ASN A 230 16.26 -17.92 -11.08
N THR A 231 15.71 -19.02 -11.59
CA THR A 231 16.05 -19.55 -12.92
C THR A 231 15.68 -18.55 -14.02
N PRO A 232 16.40 -18.55 -15.16
CA PRO A 232 16.04 -17.71 -16.30
C PRO A 232 14.59 -17.91 -16.75
N ASP A 233 14.09 -19.14 -16.75
CA ASP A 233 12.72 -19.47 -17.17
C ASP A 233 11.68 -18.81 -16.27
N PHE A 234 11.86 -18.90 -14.95
CA PHE A 234 11.04 -18.17 -14.00
C PHE A 234 11.11 -16.65 -14.23
N LYS A 235 12.31 -16.09 -14.39
CA LYS A 235 12.48 -14.63 -14.59
C LYS A 235 11.79 -14.12 -15.85
N ARG A 236 11.81 -14.91 -16.93
CA ARG A 236 11.11 -14.59 -18.18
C ARG A 236 9.59 -14.59 -18.00
N LYS A 237 9.02 -15.61 -17.35
CA LYS A 237 7.58 -15.64 -16.99
C LYS A 237 7.21 -14.48 -16.07
N MET A 238 7.98 -14.28 -15.00
CA MET A 238 7.80 -13.25 -13.98
C MET A 238 7.67 -11.86 -14.60
N VAL A 239 8.61 -11.47 -15.48
CA VAL A 239 8.58 -10.14 -16.11
C VAL A 239 7.36 -9.97 -17.03
N ALA A 240 6.97 -11.00 -17.79
CA ALA A 240 5.76 -10.92 -18.62
C ALA A 240 4.50 -10.69 -17.76
N PHE A 241 4.33 -11.48 -16.70
CA PHE A 241 3.18 -11.35 -15.80
C PHE A 241 3.14 -10.00 -15.08
N GLN A 242 4.28 -9.49 -14.61
CA GLN A 242 4.34 -8.16 -13.97
C GLN A 242 3.87 -7.04 -14.90
N ASN A 243 4.23 -7.12 -16.18
CA ASN A 243 3.79 -6.14 -17.18
C ASN A 243 2.29 -6.29 -17.49
N ASP A 244 1.78 -7.53 -17.47
CA ASP A 244 0.43 -7.85 -17.92
C ASP A 244 -0.60 -8.04 -16.79
N TRP A 245 -0.28 -7.66 -15.54
CA TRP A 245 -1.22 -7.81 -14.40
C TRP A 245 -2.59 -7.17 -14.68
N ASP A 246 -2.58 -6.01 -15.33
CA ASP A 246 -3.78 -5.25 -15.68
C ASP A 246 -4.58 -5.93 -16.82
N PRO A 247 -3.97 -6.28 -17.97
CA PRO A 247 -4.60 -7.14 -18.98
C PRO A 247 -5.17 -8.45 -18.43
N ILE A 248 -4.42 -9.17 -17.59
CA ILE A 248 -4.85 -10.44 -16.98
C ILE A 248 -6.10 -10.20 -16.12
N SER A 249 -6.07 -9.17 -15.27
CA SER A 249 -7.21 -8.82 -14.41
C SER A 249 -8.44 -8.46 -15.24
N THR A 250 -8.26 -7.66 -16.30
CA THR A 250 -9.32 -7.25 -17.22
C THR A 250 -9.93 -8.46 -17.93
N ALA A 251 -9.13 -9.39 -18.43
CA ALA A 251 -9.59 -10.61 -19.09
C ALA A 251 -10.45 -11.48 -18.14
N ILE A 252 -10.04 -11.62 -16.88
CA ILE A 252 -10.79 -12.41 -15.89
C ILE A 252 -12.12 -11.73 -15.52
N HIS A 253 -12.13 -10.41 -15.32
CA HIS A 253 -13.36 -9.67 -15.07
C HIS A 253 -14.34 -9.74 -16.26
N ARG A 254 -13.83 -9.73 -17.50
CA ARG A 254 -14.66 -9.95 -18.70
C ARG A 254 -15.24 -11.37 -18.72
N ALA A 255 -14.44 -12.38 -18.37
CA ALA A 255 -14.91 -13.76 -18.28
C ALA A 255 -16.00 -13.95 -17.20
N GLU A 256 -15.94 -13.23 -16.08
CA GLU A 256 -17.00 -13.21 -15.05
C GLU A 256 -18.31 -12.60 -15.57
N ALA A 257 -18.23 -11.60 -16.45
CA ALA A 257 -19.40 -10.97 -17.07
C ALA A 257 -19.97 -11.77 -18.26
N ALA A 258 -19.20 -12.71 -18.82
CA ALA A 258 -19.59 -13.51 -19.98
C ALA A 258 -20.55 -14.67 -19.65
N THR A 259 -21.12 -15.31 -20.68
CA THR A 259 -21.93 -16.53 -20.55
C THR A 259 -21.39 -17.61 -21.50
N PRO A 260 -21.04 -18.81 -21.02
CA PRO A 260 -20.99 -19.23 -19.62
C PRO A 260 -19.88 -18.51 -18.82
N LYS A 261 -20.20 -18.11 -17.58
CA LYS A 261 -19.30 -17.34 -16.70
C LYS A 261 -18.01 -18.09 -16.38
N CYS A 262 -16.90 -17.35 -16.34
CA CYS A 262 -15.61 -17.82 -15.83
C CYS A 262 -15.07 -19.08 -16.51
N THR A 263 -15.42 -19.26 -17.79
CA THR A 263 -14.94 -20.38 -18.59
C THR A 263 -13.88 -19.89 -19.58
N ARG A 264 -14.33 -19.19 -20.63
CA ARG A 264 -13.51 -18.70 -21.72
C ARG A 264 -13.04 -17.27 -21.47
N ILE A 265 -11.81 -17.01 -21.89
CA ILE A 265 -11.26 -15.67 -22.05
C ILE A 265 -11.39 -15.30 -23.53
N THR A 266 -12.05 -14.19 -23.82
CA THR A 266 -12.28 -13.72 -25.19
C THR A 266 -12.17 -12.20 -25.25
N PRO A 267 -11.30 -11.64 -26.11
CA PRO A 267 -10.34 -12.33 -26.98
C PRO A 267 -9.28 -13.12 -26.18
N THR A 268 -8.53 -14.00 -26.85
CA THR A 268 -7.42 -14.75 -26.22
C THR A 268 -6.46 -13.78 -25.54
N LEU A 269 -6.17 -14.03 -24.26
CA LEU A 269 -5.20 -13.24 -23.51
C LEU A 269 -3.80 -13.72 -23.88
N VAL A 270 -2.92 -12.79 -24.26
CA VAL A 270 -1.52 -13.08 -24.57
C VAL A 270 -0.67 -12.43 -23.50
N ILE A 271 0.02 -13.25 -22.71
CA ILE A 271 0.97 -12.80 -21.69
C ILE A 271 2.37 -12.94 -22.28
N SER A 272 3.08 -11.84 -22.50
CA SER A 272 4.34 -11.94 -23.27
C SER A 272 5.40 -10.86 -23.01
N ASN A 273 6.62 -11.19 -23.39
CA ASN A 273 7.74 -10.29 -23.60
C ASN A 273 8.60 -10.82 -24.76
N THR A 274 9.80 -10.26 -24.96
CA THR A 274 10.71 -10.66 -26.06
C THR A 274 11.14 -12.13 -26.03
N GLU A 275 11.07 -12.80 -24.87
CA GLU A 275 11.61 -14.15 -24.65
C GLU A 275 10.58 -15.11 -24.00
N TYR A 276 9.34 -14.66 -23.81
CA TYR A 276 8.26 -15.43 -23.20
C TYR A 276 6.94 -15.12 -23.88
N ARG A 277 6.14 -16.14 -24.15
CA ARG A 277 4.78 -16.00 -24.64
C ARG A 277 3.92 -17.13 -24.08
N GLN A 278 2.78 -16.76 -23.52
CA GLN A 278 1.73 -17.67 -23.12
C GLN A 278 0.40 -17.15 -23.66
N GLU A 279 -0.34 -18.01 -24.36
CA GLU A 279 -1.70 -17.72 -24.77
C GLU A 279 -2.66 -18.40 -23.79
N VAL A 280 -3.63 -17.63 -23.30
CA VAL A 280 -4.58 -18.06 -22.28
C VAL A 280 -5.99 -17.91 -22.84
N ASN A 281 -6.67 -19.05 -22.98
CA ASN A 281 -8.00 -19.13 -23.56
C ASN A 281 -9.09 -19.41 -22.52
N THR A 282 -8.71 -19.87 -21.33
CA THR A 282 -9.65 -20.17 -20.25
C THR A 282 -9.19 -19.60 -18.91
N VAL A 283 -10.15 -19.32 -18.03
CA VAL A 283 -9.82 -18.87 -16.65
C VAL A 283 -9.07 -19.97 -15.89
N ALA A 284 -9.35 -21.24 -16.18
CA ALA A 284 -8.71 -22.37 -15.52
C ALA A 284 -7.20 -22.45 -15.77
N GLU A 285 -6.72 -21.98 -16.93
CA GLU A 285 -5.29 -21.98 -17.29
C GLU A 285 -4.45 -20.97 -16.49
N ILE A 286 -5.09 -19.95 -15.88
CA ILE A 286 -4.38 -18.83 -15.26
C ILE A 286 -4.75 -18.59 -13.80
N LYS A 287 -5.92 -19.05 -13.34
CA LYS A 287 -6.42 -18.74 -11.99
C LYS A 287 -5.47 -19.11 -10.86
N ASP A 288 -4.69 -20.19 -11.01
CA ASP A 288 -3.81 -20.70 -9.97
C ASP A 288 -2.49 -19.91 -9.91
N ASP A 289 -2.12 -19.22 -10.99
CA ASP A 289 -1.01 -18.25 -11.01
C ASP A 289 -1.38 -16.94 -10.29
N MET A 290 -2.68 -16.65 -10.12
CA MET A 290 -3.16 -15.37 -9.57
C MET A 290 -3.33 -15.39 -8.05
N GLY A 291 -2.86 -14.33 -7.41
CA GLY A 291 -3.07 -14.04 -5.99
C GLY A 291 -4.11 -12.94 -5.76
N LEU A 292 -4.00 -11.84 -6.49
CA LEU A 292 -4.85 -10.66 -6.34
C LEU A 292 -5.06 -9.99 -7.70
N LEU A 293 -6.31 -9.72 -8.07
CA LEU A 293 -6.66 -9.02 -9.29
C LEU A 293 -6.70 -7.50 -9.08
N LYS A 294 -6.39 -6.75 -10.13
CA LYS A 294 -6.74 -5.33 -10.18
C LYS A 294 -8.24 -5.20 -10.35
N TYR A 295 -8.88 -4.32 -9.58
CA TYR A 295 -10.30 -4.08 -9.76
C TYR A 295 -10.60 -3.58 -11.17
N ARG A 296 -11.63 -4.16 -11.77
CA ARG A 296 -12.27 -3.65 -12.99
C ARG A 296 -13.78 -3.63 -12.80
N SER A 297 -14.39 -2.50 -13.17
CA SER A 297 -15.84 -2.41 -13.25
C SER A 297 -16.33 -3.24 -14.44
N THR A 298 -17.35 -4.04 -14.20
CA THR A 298 -17.97 -4.91 -15.21
C THR A 298 -19.09 -4.22 -15.99
N THR A 299 -19.32 -2.92 -15.79
CA THR A 299 -20.31 -2.18 -16.56
C THR A 299 -19.83 -2.03 -18.01
N LEU A 300 -20.66 -2.41 -18.99
CA LEU A 300 -20.31 -2.34 -20.42
C LEU A 300 -19.81 -0.96 -20.86
N SER A 301 -20.27 0.13 -20.23
CA SER A 301 -19.81 1.50 -20.52
C SER A 301 -18.40 1.79 -20.01
N SER A 302 -17.97 1.21 -18.89
CA SER A 302 -16.60 1.39 -18.37
C SER A 302 -15.57 0.54 -19.10
N ILE A 303 -16.01 -0.55 -19.74
CA ILE A 303 -15.16 -1.36 -20.62
C ILE A 303 -14.92 -0.61 -21.94
N ALA A 304 -15.91 0.14 -22.43
CA ALA A 304 -15.75 0.98 -23.60
C ALA A 304 -14.81 2.17 -23.35
N SER A 305 -14.85 2.79 -22.16
CA SER A 305 -13.94 3.88 -21.82
C SER A 305 -12.49 3.42 -21.63
N SER A 306 -12.25 2.26 -21.00
CA SER A 306 -10.88 1.74 -20.82
C SER A 306 -10.18 1.39 -22.14
N ILE A 307 -10.96 1.04 -23.19
CA ILE A 307 -10.40 0.78 -24.52
C ILE A 307 -9.96 2.08 -25.21
N LEU A 308 -10.61 3.21 -24.90
CA LEU A 308 -10.29 4.50 -25.50
C LEU A 308 -9.14 5.20 -24.77
N ASP A 309 -8.98 4.99 -23.46
CA ASP A 309 -7.85 5.54 -22.69
C ASP A 309 -6.50 4.87 -23.04
N ASP A 310 -6.51 3.61 -23.50
CA ASP A 310 -5.31 2.87 -23.90
C ASP A 310 -4.73 3.34 -25.26
N ASP A 311 -5.53 3.94 -26.14
CA ASP A 311 -5.06 4.51 -27.42
C ASP A 311 -4.32 5.83 -27.21
N GLU A 312 -4.68 6.63 -26.19
CA GLU A 312 -3.99 7.89 -25.88
C GLU A 312 -2.61 7.64 -25.21
N PHE A 313 -2.43 6.50 -24.53
CA PHE A 313 -1.15 6.15 -23.93
C PHE A 313 -0.12 5.64 -24.97
N LEU A 314 -0.58 5.04 -26.07
CA LEU A 314 0.29 4.55 -27.16
C LEU A 314 0.82 5.67 -28.07
N GLU A 315 0.12 6.81 -28.20
CA GLU A 315 0.66 7.97 -28.94
C GLU A 315 1.77 8.71 -28.18
N SER A 316 1.80 8.62 -26.85
CA SER A 316 2.87 9.23 -26.03
C SER A 316 4.17 8.41 -25.98
N ALA A 317 4.18 7.20 -26.52
CA ALA A 317 5.35 6.30 -26.56
C ALA A 317 6.11 6.33 -27.91
N LEU A 318 5.73 7.22 -28.83
CA LEU A 318 6.34 7.36 -30.16
C LEU A 318 6.91 8.77 -30.46
N ILE A 319 7.23 9.57 -29.43
CA ILE A 319 7.99 10.83 -29.57
C ILE A 319 9.21 10.83 -28.66
#